data_AF-B9E7S0-F1
#
_entry.id   AF-B9E7S0-F1
#
_cell.length_a   1.000
_cell.length_b   1.000
_cell.length_c   1.000
_cell.angle_alpha   90.00
_cell.angle_beta   90.00
_cell.angle_gamma   90.00
#
_symmetry.space_group_name_H-M   'P 1'
#
loop_
_entity.id
_entity.type
_entity.pdbx_description
1 polymer ?
#
loop_
_entity_poly.entity_id
_entity_poly.type
_entity_poly.pdbx_seq_one_letter_code
_entity_poly.pdbx_strand_id
1 'polypeptide(L)'
;MIKIGDKVKFKKYDETIYTVVNVEEEHVRVINSTGTQLMQVRKDFIDVVEQYIDYKQRTDELEKRWSKLVDVLNKKYEYYKVRADDESAGPIEQGKWKIAKLELMMVLMTMAELQEDDND
;
A
#
# COMPACT_ATOMS: atom_id res chain seq x y z
N MET A 1 -5.46 -22.20 9.98
CA MET A 1 -4.70 -22.03 11.23
C MET A 1 -4.62 -20.54 11.52
N ILE A 2 -5.08 -20.11 12.70
CA ILE A 2 -5.16 -18.68 13.07
C ILE A 2 -3.77 -18.18 13.50
N LYS A 3 -3.37 -17.01 13.02
CA LYS A 3 -2.08 -16.37 13.29
C LYS A 3 -2.26 -14.95 13.83
N ILE A 4 -1.21 -14.44 14.45
CA ILE A 4 -1.13 -13.02 14.85
C ILE A 4 -1.22 -12.16 13.58
N GLY A 5 -2.05 -11.12 13.63
CA GLY A 5 -2.36 -10.23 12.51
C GLY A 5 -3.59 -10.62 11.69
N ASP A 6 -4.13 -11.84 11.87
CA ASP A 6 -5.33 -12.27 11.16
C ASP A 6 -6.54 -11.41 11.56
N LYS A 7 -7.39 -11.12 10.58
CA LYS A 7 -8.70 -10.50 10.80
C LYS A 7 -9.73 -11.60 11.06
N VAL A 8 -10.43 -11.51 12.19
CA VAL A 8 -11.40 -12.51 12.63
C VAL A 8 -12.71 -11.86 13.05
N LYS A 9 -13.81 -12.61 12.98
CA LYS A 9 -15.12 -12.21 13.49
C LYS A 9 -15.67 -13.28 14.43
N PHE A 10 -16.59 -12.90 15.31
CA PHE A 10 -17.25 -13.87 16.20
C PHE A 10 -18.42 -14.54 15.49
N LYS A 11 -18.50 -15.87 15.57
CA LYS A 11 -19.49 -16.69 14.85
C LYS A 11 -20.97 -16.35 15.14
N LYS A 12 -21.27 -15.75 16.28
CA LYS A 12 -22.65 -15.65 16.80
C LYS A 12 -23.04 -14.28 17.37
N TYR A 13 -22.14 -13.31 17.38
CA TYR A 13 -22.32 -12.12 18.21
C TYR A 13 -22.23 -10.80 17.45
N ASP A 14 -21.47 -10.70 16.35
CA ASP A 14 -21.35 -9.44 15.61
C ASP A 14 -20.68 -9.58 14.23
N GLU A 15 -20.91 -8.63 13.33
CA GLU A 15 -20.12 -8.43 12.10
C GLU A 15 -18.82 -7.66 12.36
N THR A 16 -18.62 -7.20 13.60
CA THR A 16 -17.39 -6.52 14.02
C THR A 16 -16.15 -7.37 13.76
N ILE A 17 -15.17 -6.76 13.10
CA ILE A 17 -13.89 -7.39 12.75
C ILE A 17 -12.84 -7.02 13.78
N TYR A 18 -12.14 -8.04 14.25
CA TYR A 18 -11.06 -7.93 15.21
C TYR A 18 -9.74 -8.40 14.60
N THR A 19 -8.63 -7.93 15.17
CA THR A 19 -7.27 -8.31 14.79
C THR A 19 -6.69 -9.20 15.88
N VAL A 20 -6.17 -10.37 15.52
CA VAL A 20 -5.50 -11.27 16.46
C VAL A 20 -4.15 -10.67 16.87
N VAL A 21 -3.92 -10.51 18.17
CA VAL A 21 -2.65 -10.00 18.72
C VAL A 21 -1.86 -11.05 19.47
N ASN A 22 -2.51 -12.13 19.92
CA ASN A 22 -1.84 -13.25 20.55
C ASN A 22 -2.60 -14.55 20.27
N VAL A 23 -1.87 -15.67 20.14
CA VAL A 23 -2.42 -17.00 19.93
C VAL A 23 -1.89 -17.93 21.01
N GLU A 24 -2.79 -18.42 21.86
CA GLU A 24 -2.52 -19.44 22.87
C GLU A 24 -3.03 -20.80 22.38
N GLU A 25 -2.94 -21.86 23.17
CA GLU A 25 -3.30 -23.23 22.73
C GLU A 25 -4.78 -23.34 22.33
N GLU A 26 -5.71 -22.91 23.20
CA GLU A 26 -7.16 -22.94 22.94
C GLU A 26 -7.79 -21.56 22.70
N HIS A 27 -7.07 -20.49 23.02
CA HIS A 27 -7.59 -19.12 23.00
C HIS A 27 -6.78 -18.23 22.06
N VAL A 28 -7.39 -17.12 21.65
CA VAL A 28 -6.70 -16.00 21.03
C VAL A 28 -7.06 -14.71 21.75
N ARG A 29 -6.15 -13.74 21.70
CA ARG A 29 -6.44 -12.38 22.12
C ARG A 29 -6.64 -11.51 20.88
N VAL A 30 -7.67 -10.70 20.87
CA VAL A 30 -8.04 -9.87 19.72
C VAL A 30 -8.30 -8.43 20.13
N ILE A 31 -8.04 -7.49 19.22
CA ILE A 31 -8.35 -6.06 19.37
C ILE A 31 -9.31 -5.59 18.27
N ASN A 32 -10.17 -4.63 18.55
CA ASN A 32 -10.99 -3.99 17.51
C ASN A 32 -10.13 -3.09 16.59
N SER A 33 -10.73 -2.53 15.53
CA SER A 33 -10.03 -1.66 14.57
C SER A 33 -9.37 -0.43 15.18
N THR A 34 -9.89 0.07 16.31
CA THR A 34 -9.35 1.23 17.05
C THR A 34 -8.27 0.85 18.08
N GLY A 35 -7.93 -0.43 18.19
CA GLY A 35 -6.91 -0.93 19.13
C GLY A 35 -7.29 -0.86 20.61
N THR A 36 -8.56 -0.60 20.93
CA THR A 36 -9.00 -0.20 22.28
C THR A 36 -9.51 -1.37 23.11
N GLN A 37 -10.06 -2.41 22.47
CA GLN A 37 -10.74 -3.49 23.19
C GLN A 37 -10.02 -4.83 23.03
N LEU A 38 -9.18 -5.18 24.01
CA LEU A 38 -8.53 -6.48 24.07
C LEU A 38 -9.46 -7.53 24.68
N MET A 39 -9.81 -8.56 23.91
CA MET A 39 -10.64 -9.69 24.37
C MET A 39 -9.91 -11.02 24.19
N GLN A 40 -10.06 -11.92 25.15
CA GLN A 40 -9.59 -13.31 25.02
C GLN A 40 -10.78 -14.21 24.70
N VAL A 41 -10.70 -14.94 23.59
CA VAL A 41 -11.81 -15.74 23.07
C VAL A 41 -11.29 -17.11 22.64
N ARG A 42 -12.08 -18.16 22.86
CA ARG A 42 -11.72 -19.50 22.38
C ARG A 42 -11.73 -19.56 20.86
N LYS A 43 -10.78 -20.31 20.30
CA LYS A 43 -10.56 -20.43 18.85
C LYS A 43 -11.77 -20.96 18.09
N ASP A 44 -12.61 -21.78 18.72
CA ASP A 44 -13.81 -22.35 18.12
C ASP A 44 -14.95 -21.33 17.94
N PHE A 45 -14.90 -20.17 18.61
CA PHE A 45 -15.91 -19.09 18.52
C PHE A 45 -15.58 -18.01 17.49
N ILE A 46 -14.44 -18.10 16.81
CA ILE A 46 -14.01 -17.15 15.80
C ILE A 46 -13.91 -17.78 14.42
N ASP A 47 -14.21 -16.98 13.40
CA ASP A 47 -13.93 -17.29 12.00
C ASP A 47 -12.91 -16.30 11.46
N VAL A 48 -11.94 -16.82 10.71
CA VAL A 48 -11.02 -15.98 9.93
C VAL A 48 -11.80 -15.37 8.78
N VAL A 49 -11.68 -14.06 8.61
CA VAL A 49 -12.32 -13.35 7.51
C VAL A 49 -11.40 -13.42 6.28
N GLU A 50 -11.53 -14.50 5.50
CA GLU A 50 -10.65 -14.79 4.35
C GLU A 50 -10.60 -13.66 3.32
N GLN A 51 -11.70 -12.92 3.14
CA GLN A 51 -11.74 -11.75 2.26
C GLN A 51 -10.70 -10.67 2.64
N TYR A 52 -10.40 -10.49 3.93
CA TYR A 52 -9.35 -9.54 4.34
C TYR A 52 -7.95 -10.02 4.00
N ILE A 53 -7.74 -11.34 3.92
CA ILE A 53 -6.47 -11.90 3.47
C ILE A 53 -6.30 -11.62 1.98
N ASP A 54 -7.34 -11.82 1.17
CA ASP A 54 -7.33 -11.49 -0.27
C ASP A 54 -7.13 -9.99 -0.52
N TYR A 55 -7.89 -9.14 0.17
CA TYR A 55 -7.72 -7.68 0.05
C TYR A 55 -6.33 -7.23 0.44
N LYS A 56 -5.77 -7.74 1.55
CA LYS A 56 -4.40 -7.42 1.94
C LYS A 56 -3.39 -7.84 0.89
N GLN A 57 -3.49 -9.07 0.37
CA GLN A 57 -2.59 -9.54 -0.70
C GLN A 57 -2.68 -8.67 -1.94
N ARG A 58 -3.90 -8.29 -2.36
CA ARG A 58 -4.12 -7.41 -3.51
C ARG A 58 -3.58 -6.01 -3.28
N THR A 59 -3.75 -5.45 -2.08
CA THR A 59 -3.17 -4.14 -1.72
C THR A 59 -1.65 -4.19 -1.73
N ASP A 60 -1.03 -5.21 -1.11
CA ASP A 60 0.42 -5.38 -1.10
C ASP A 60 0.98 -5.53 -2.54
N GLU A 61 0.26 -6.21 -3.43
CA GLU A 61 0.61 -6.32 -4.85
C GLU A 61 0.48 -4.99 -5.59
N LEU A 62 -0.58 -4.22 -5.31
CA LEU A 62 -0.78 -2.90 -5.89
C LEU A 62 0.31 -1.93 -5.44
N GLU A 63 0.65 -1.90 -4.15
CA GLU A 63 1.76 -1.08 -3.62
C GLU A 63 3.07 -1.44 -4.31
N LYS A 64 3.41 -2.73 -4.45
CA LYS A 64 4.62 -3.15 -5.17
C LYS A 64 4.64 -2.68 -6.63
N ARG A 65 3.49 -2.77 -7.31
CA ARG A 65 3.36 -2.30 -8.71
C ARG A 65 3.49 -0.78 -8.80
N TRP A 66 2.91 -0.06 -7.84
CA TRP A 66 3.01 1.39 -7.72
C TRP A 66 4.45 1.83 -7.49
N SER A 67 5.14 1.29 -6.49
CA SER A 67 6.55 1.60 -6.22
C SER A 67 7.44 1.32 -7.43
N LYS A 68 7.23 0.19 -8.12
CA LYS A 68 7.97 -0.12 -9.35
C LYS A 68 7.72 0.89 -10.47
N LEU A 69 6.48 1.39 -10.60
CA LEU A 69 6.15 2.42 -11.58
C LEU A 69 6.84 3.74 -11.24
N VAL A 70 6.78 4.17 -9.97
CA VAL A 70 7.48 5.36 -9.47
C VAL A 70 8.98 5.27 -9.76
N ASP A 71 9.61 4.14 -9.49
CA ASP A 71 11.04 3.92 -9.77
C ASP A 71 11.38 4.06 -11.26
N VAL A 72 10.56 3.49 -12.15
CA VAL A 72 10.76 3.57 -13.60
C VAL A 72 10.60 5.00 -14.08
N LEU A 73 9.60 5.72 -13.59
CA LEU A 73 9.36 7.12 -13.93
C LEU A 73 10.52 7.99 -13.42
N ASN A 74 10.95 7.85 -12.17
CA ASN A 74 12.10 8.58 -11.63
C ASN A 74 13.39 8.36 -12.46
N LYS A 75 13.65 7.14 -12.93
CA LYS A 75 14.79 6.87 -13.83
C LYS A 75 14.66 7.60 -15.16
N LYS A 76 13.45 7.66 -15.74
CA LYS A 76 13.19 8.43 -16.96
C LYS A 76 13.31 9.93 -16.73
N TYR A 77 12.87 10.43 -15.57
CA TYR A 77 13.01 11.83 -15.18
C TYR A 77 14.47 12.27 -15.19
N GLU A 78 15.32 11.54 -14.47
CA GLU A 78 16.75 11.86 -14.39
C GLU A 78 17.43 11.77 -15.76
N TYR A 79 17.03 10.81 -16.61
CA TYR A 79 17.49 10.77 -17.99
C TYR A 79 17.11 12.03 -18.79
N TYR A 80 15.84 12.45 -18.76
CA TYR A 80 15.40 13.65 -19.49
C TYR A 80 15.99 14.94 -18.92
N LYS A 81 16.23 15.00 -17.61
CA LYS A 81 16.91 16.12 -16.96
C LYS A 81 18.33 16.30 -17.49
N VAL A 82 19.11 15.24 -17.59
CA VAL A 82 20.46 15.30 -18.19
C VAL A 82 20.39 15.71 -19.66
N ARG A 83 19.44 15.16 -20.43
CA ARG A 83 19.29 15.46 -21.87
C ARG A 83 18.77 16.86 -22.18
N ALA A 84 17.96 17.43 -21.30
CA ALA A 84 17.43 18.78 -21.44
C ALA A 84 18.52 19.86 -21.40
N ASP A 85 19.62 19.57 -20.70
CA ASP A 85 20.75 20.47 -20.50
C ASP A 85 21.99 20.08 -21.35
N ASP A 86 21.84 19.06 -22.21
CA ASP A 86 22.91 18.56 -23.09
C ASP A 86 23.10 19.50 -24.29
N GLU A 87 24.06 20.43 -24.18
CA GLU A 87 24.42 21.40 -25.23
C GLU A 87 24.89 20.76 -26.54
N SER A 88 25.28 19.47 -26.53
CA SER A 88 25.60 18.74 -27.77
C SER A 88 24.35 18.37 -28.58
N ALA A 89 23.17 18.36 -27.94
CA ALA A 89 21.90 18.22 -28.63
C ALA A 89 21.47 19.56 -29.25
N GLY A 90 20.96 19.52 -30.47
CA GLY A 90 20.42 20.71 -31.12
C GLY A 90 19.25 21.34 -30.32
N PRO A 91 18.96 22.64 -30.50
CA PRO A 91 17.93 23.35 -29.72
C PRO A 91 16.53 22.71 -29.78
N ILE A 92 16.19 22.10 -30.92
CA ILE A 92 14.92 21.38 -31.12
C ILE A 92 14.84 20.16 -30.20
N GLU A 93 15.91 19.37 -30.12
CA GLU A 93 15.95 18.15 -29.32
C GLU A 93 15.96 18.49 -27.83
N GLN A 94 16.72 19.51 -27.42
CA GLN A 94 16.65 20.04 -26.04
C GLN A 94 15.24 20.50 -25.67
N GLY A 95 14.54 21.20 -26.59
CA GLY A 95 13.16 21.62 -26.38
C GLY A 95 12.23 20.44 -26.09
N LYS A 96 12.36 19.35 -26.86
CA LYS A 96 11.59 18.11 -26.62
C LYS A 96 11.90 17.49 -25.26
N TRP A 97 13.17 17.43 -24.87
CA TRP A 97 13.57 16.87 -23.58
C TRP A 97 13.08 17.72 -22.40
N LYS A 98 13.06 19.05 -22.53
CA LYS A 98 12.51 19.95 -21.53
C LYS A 98 11.01 19.73 -21.31
N ILE A 99 10.24 19.55 -22.39
CA ILE A 99 8.81 19.23 -22.31
C ILE A 99 8.60 17.87 -21.63
N ALA A 100 9.28 16.82 -22.10
CA ALA A 100 9.16 15.48 -21.53
C ALA A 100 9.54 15.41 -20.04
N LYS A 101 10.58 16.16 -19.63
CA LYS A 101 10.97 16.33 -18.23
C LYS A 101 9.83 16.94 -17.40
N LEU A 102 9.21 18.02 -17.89
CA LEU A 102 8.14 18.73 -17.18
C LEU A 102 6.87 17.86 -17.05
N GLU A 103 6.43 17.22 -18.12
CA GLU A 103 5.27 16.33 -18.11
C GLU A 103 5.46 15.21 -17.09
N LEU A 104 6.65 14.61 -17.07
CA LEU A 104 6.93 13.50 -16.18
C LEU A 104 7.10 13.95 -14.72
N MET A 105 7.61 15.16 -14.48
CA MET A 105 7.59 15.78 -13.15
C MET A 105 6.16 15.97 -12.64
N MET A 106 5.22 16.44 -13.49
CA MET A 106 3.82 16.58 -13.11
C MET A 106 3.18 15.25 -12.72
N VAL A 107 3.42 14.19 -13.50
CA VAL A 107 2.91 12.84 -13.18
C VAL A 107 3.45 12.36 -11.82
N LEU A 108 4.74 12.53 -11.57
CA LEU A 108 5.35 12.13 -10.29
C LEU A 108 4.77 12.93 -9.10
N MET A 109 4.50 14.22 -9.27
CA MET A 109 3.86 15.03 -8.22
C MET A 109 2.43 14.56 -7.93
N THR A 110 1.60 14.32 -8.95
CA THR A 110 0.24 13.79 -8.75
C THR A 110 0.26 12.41 -8.10
N MET A 111 1.22 11.55 -8.45
CA MET A 111 1.38 10.26 -7.77
C MET A 111 1.76 10.42 -6.29
N ALA A 112 2.59 11.41 -5.93
CA ALA A 112 2.93 11.68 -4.55
C ALA A 112 1.73 12.21 -3.74
N GLU A 113 0.96 13.13 -4.32
CA GLU A 113 -0.28 13.66 -3.72
C GLU A 113 -1.29 12.55 -3.42
N LEU A 114 -1.52 11.64 -4.39
CA LEU A 114 -2.41 10.49 -4.21
C LEU A 114 -1.95 9.53 -3.10
N GLN A 115 -0.65 9.50 -2.79
CA GLN A 115 -0.10 8.65 -1.72
C GLN A 115 -0.22 9.33 -0.34
N GLU A 116 -0.21 10.66 -0.27
CA GLU A 116 -0.41 11.41 0.97
C GLU A 116 -1.88 11.40 1.39
N ASP A 117 -2.83 11.51 0.45
CA ASP A 117 -4.28 11.45 0.73
C ASP A 117 -4.73 10.08 1.29
N ASP A 118 -3.94 9.01 1.13
CA ASP A 118 -4.20 7.68 1.70
C ASP A 118 -3.72 7.54 3.17
N ASN A 119 -3.01 8.53 3.72
CA ASN A 119 -2.40 8.49 5.07
C ASN A 119 -3.09 9.38 6.14
N ASP A 120 -4.15 10.12 5.79
CA ASP A 120 -5.00 10.92 6.70
C ASP A 120 -6.38 10.25 6.93
#